data_AF-A0A7L1MTB1-F1
#
_entry.id   AF-A0A7L1MTB1-F1
#
_cell.length_a   1.000
_cell.length_b   1.000
_cell.length_c   1.000
_cell.angle_alpha   90.00
_cell.angle_beta   90.00
_cell.angle_gamma   90.00
#
_symmetry.space_group_name_H-M   'P 1'
#
loop_
_entity.id
_entity.type
_entity.pdbx_description
1 polymer ?
#
loop_
_entity_poly.entity_id
_entity_poly.type
_entity_poly.pdbx_seq_one_letter_code
_entity_poly.pdbx_strand_id
1 'polypeptide(L)' 'LAVSGAAVSGPALAPLLPLALDSFGWRGALLLLAGVSLHLVATGALLRPPPQGTPGEREEPD' A
#
# COMPACT_ATOMS: atom_id res chain seq x y z
N LEU A 1 -8.67 6.00 6.47
CA LEU A 1 -8.55 5.54 5.06
C LEU A 1 -7.48 4.47 4.89
N ALA A 2 -6.23 4.68 5.35
CA ALA A 2 -5.17 3.66 5.27
C ALA A 2 -5.52 2.34 5.98
N VAL A 3 -6.12 2.40 7.18
CA VAL A 3 -6.54 1.19 7.93
C VAL A 3 -7.66 0.41 7.25
N SER A 4 -8.56 1.11 6.54
CA SER A 4 -9.71 0.48 5.85
C SER A 4 -9.27 -0.20 4.56
N GLY A 5 -8.35 0.41 3.80
CA GLY A 5 -7.76 -0.19 2.60
C GLY A 5 -7.00 -1.49 2.92
N ALA A 6 -6.19 -1.48 3.97
CA ALA A 6 -5.45 -2.66 4.43
C ALA A 6 -6.38 -3.79 4.92
N ALA A 7 -7.47 -3.45 5.61
CA ALA A 7 -8.45 -4.44 6.09
C ALA A 7 -9.24 -5.11 4.95
N VAL A 8 -9.53 -4.38 3.87
CA VAL A 8 -10.26 -4.91 2.70
C VAL A 8 -9.36 -5.72 1.77
N SER A 9 -8.06 -5.42 1.70
CA SER A 9 -7.14 -6.15 0.82
C SER A 9 -6.97 -7.62 1.18
N GLY A 10 -6.98 -8.00 2.46
CA GLY A 10 -6.84 -9.40 2.90
C GLY A 10 -7.88 -10.36 2.31
N PRO A 11 -9.20 -10.12 2.52
CA PRO A 11 -10.23 -10.97 1.95
C PRO A 11 -10.37 -10.82 0.42
N ALA A 12 -10.03 -9.67 -0.15
CA ALA A 12 -10.04 -9.49 -1.61
C ALA A 12 -8.92 -10.28 -2.31
N LEU A 13 -7.74 -10.41 -1.69
CA LEU A 13 -6.62 -11.18 -2.24
C LEU A 13 -6.85 -12.69 -2.15
N ALA A 14 -7.63 -13.16 -1.17
CA ALA A 14 -7.86 -14.58 -0.92
C ALA A 14 -8.37 -15.36 -2.15
N PRO A 15 -9.38 -14.87 -2.92
CA PRO A 15 -9.77 -15.51 -4.18
C PRO A 15 -8.97 -15.05 -5.40
N LEU A 16 -8.43 -13.82 -5.39
CA LEU A 16 -7.73 -13.27 -6.57
C LEU A 16 -6.39 -13.95 -6.86
N LEU A 17 -5.64 -14.31 -5.81
CA LEU A 17 -4.32 -14.89 -5.97
C LEU A 17 -4.36 -16.30 -6.60
N PRO A 18 -5.23 -17.24 -6.15
CA PRO A 18 -5.41 -18.51 -6.82
C PRO A 18 -5.91 -18.36 -8.26
N LEU A 19 -6.84 -17.42 -8.52
CA LEU A 19 -7.37 -17.18 -9.86
C LEU A 19 -6.28 -16.68 -10.83
N ALA A 20 -5.40 -15.80 -10.36
CA ALA A 20 -4.27 -15.32 -11.15
C ALA A 20 -3.22 -16.41 -11.41
N LEU A 21 -2.97 -17.28 -10.42
CA LEU A 21 -2.10 -18.44 -10.57
C LEU A 21 -2.66 -19.47 -11.55
N ASP A 22 -3.97 -19.70 -11.53
CA ASP A 22 -4.64 -20.65 -12.42
C ASP A 22 -4.71 -20.12 -13.86
N SER A 23 -4.97 -18.82 -14.03
CA SER A 23 -5.14 -18.20 -15.35
C SER A 23 -3.80 -17.86 -16.05
N PHE A 24 -2.78 -17.45 -15.29
CA PHE A 24 -1.52 -16.94 -15.84
C PHE A 24 -0.27 -17.76 -15.44
N GLY A 25 -0.46 -18.83 -14.65
CA GLY A 25 0.63 -19.59 -14.07
C GLY A 25 1.43 -18.81 -13.02
N TRP A 26 2.42 -19.49 -12.44
CA TRP A 26 3.22 -18.94 -11.34
C TRP A 26 3.99 -17.67 -11.72
N ARG A 27 4.55 -17.59 -12.92
CA ARG A 27 5.33 -16.41 -13.38
C ARG A 27 4.44 -15.21 -13.65
N GLY A 28 3.29 -15.43 -14.31
CA GLY A 28 2.36 -14.37 -14.63
C GLY A 28 1.72 -13.77 -13.39
N ALA A 29 1.32 -14.61 -12.43
CA ALA A 29 0.78 -14.15 -11.16
C ALA A 29 1.80 -13.31 -10.35
N LEU A 30 3.07 -13.74 -10.29
CA LEU A 30 4.13 -12.98 -9.60
C LEU A 30 4.38 -11.62 -10.27
N LEU A 31 4.36 -11.55 -11.60
CA LEU A 31 4.51 -10.29 -12.34
C LEU A 31 3.31 -9.35 -12.10
N LEU A 32 2.08 -9.88 -12.10
CA LEU A 32 0.87 -9.11 -11.84
C LEU A 32 0.90 -8.52 -10.41
N LEU A 33 1.25 -9.36 -9.43
CA LEU A 33 1.34 -8.97 -8.02
C LEU A 33 2.45 -7.92 -7.79
N ALA A 34 3.59 -8.06 -8.46
CA ALA A 34 4.67 -7.07 -8.43
C ALA A 34 4.22 -5.72 -9.02
N GLY A 35 3.48 -5.74 -10.14
CA GLY A 35 2.92 -4.53 -10.75
C GLY A 35 1.95 -3.79 -9.82
N VAL A 36 1.01 -4.52 -9.20
CA VAL A 36 0.06 -3.93 -8.24
C VAL A 36 0.81 -3.33 -7.03
N SER A 37 1.80 -4.06 -6.50
CA SER A 37 2.63 -3.58 -5.39
C SER A 37 3.37 -2.30 -5.74
N LEU A 38 3.93 -2.21 -6.94
CA LEU A 38 4.63 -1.01 -7.41
C LEU A 38 3.68 0.20 -7.52
N HIS A 39 2.45 0.01 -8.01
CA HIS A 39 1.44 1.07 -8.09
C HIS A 39 1.04 1.59 -6.70
N LEU A 40 0.89 0.69 -5.72
CA LEU A 40 0.61 1.07 -4.33
C LEU A 40 1.77 1.86 -3.72
N VAL A 41 3.01 1.42 -3.95
CA VAL A 41 4.21 2.13 -3.49
C VAL A 41 4.31 3.50 -4.16
N ALA A 42 4.08 3.61 -5.47
CA ALA A 42 4.12 4.89 -6.19
C ALA A 42 3.05 5.87 -5.67
N THR A 43 1.84 5.37 -5.42
CA THR A 43 0.73 6.18 -4.87
C THR A 43 1.03 6.59 -3.42
N GLY A 44 1.57 5.67 -2.61
CA GLY A 44 2.02 5.94 -1.24
C GLY A 44 3.20 6.91 -1.15
N ALA A 45 4.11 6.88 -2.12
CA ALA A 45 5.23 7.83 -2.21
C ALA A 45 4.76 9.23 -2.63
N LEU A 46 3.74 9.32 -3.49
CA LEU A 46 3.13 10.59 -3.90
C LEU A 46 2.31 11.22 -2.77
N LEU A 47 1.71 10.39 -1.91
CA LEU A 47 1.19 10.79 -0.60
C LEU A 47 2.37 11.13 0.31
N ARG A 48 3.00 12.29 0.07
CA ARG A 48 4.11 12.82 0.87
C ARG A 48 3.77 12.62 2.35
N PRO A 49 4.54 11.83 3.11
CA PRO A 49 4.29 11.68 4.54
C PRO A 49 4.33 13.07 5.16
N PRO A 50 3.35 13.42 6.03
CA PRO A 50 3.38 14.73 6.67
C PRO A 50 4.73 14.89 7.38
N PRO A 51 5.40 16.06 7.29
CA PRO A 51 6.59 16.30 8.07
C PRO A 51 6.22 15.97 9.51
N GLN A 52 6.97 15.06 10.10
CA GLN A 52 6.84 14.70 11.50
C GLN A 52 7.15 16.00 12.24
N GLY A 53 6.12 16.75 12.63
CA GLY A 53 6.32 17.97 13.37
C GLY A 53 6.99 17.56 14.66
N THR A 54 8.28 17.84 14.78
CA THR A 54 9.00 17.81 16.05
C THR A 54 8.11 18.53 17.07
N PRO A 55 7.55 17.85 18.08
CA PRO A 55 6.80 18.52 19.14
C PRO A 55 7.84 19.23 20.00
N GLY A 56 8.25 20.45 19.63
CA GLY A 56 9.34 21.15 20.32
C GLY A 56 9.45 22.64 20.12
N GLU A 57 8.69 23.27 19.22
CA GLU A 57 8.78 24.73 18.96
C GLU A 57 7.55 25.51 19.47
N ARG A 58 6.93 25.05 20.56
CA ARG A 58 5.91 25.82 21.29
C ARG A 58 6.37 26.11 22.71
N GLU A 59 7.36 26.97 22.89
CA GLU A 59 7.48 27.78 24.12
C GLU A 59 8.57 28.83 23.92
N GLU A 60 8.20 29.97 23.33
CA GLU A 60 8.74 31.26 23.73
C GLU A 60 7.66 32.33 23.49
N PRO A 61 6.93 32.73 24.52
CA PRO A 61 6.38 34.07 24.61
C PRO A 61 7.14 34.86 25.70
N ASP A 62 7.57 36.06 25.31
CA ASP A 62 8.17 37.12 26.15
C ASP A 62 7.42 37.39 27.46
#